data_AF-A0A850PTP8-F1
#
_entry.id   AF-A0A850PTP8-F1
#
_cell.length_a   1.000
_cell.length_b   1.000
_cell.length_c   1.000
_cell.angle_alpha   90.00
_cell.angle_beta   90.00
_cell.angle_gamma   90.00
#
_symmetry.space_group_name_H-M   'P 1'
#
loop_
_entity.id
_entity.type
_entity.pdbx_description
1 polymer ?
#
loop_
_entity_poly.entity_id
_entity_poly.type
_entity_poly.pdbx_seq_one_letter_code
_entity_poly.pdbx_strand_id
1 'polypeptide(L)'
;ALTPPRIPTLRTLQDVVGSTDPVLLDWLVGLAFPCQRPFDHQNGVIEVPKWRILPDRFGAEANSPVMDYLGGGPLGITELLLRSTTVPTYLKNDWLRDWGALQRLTPFYPDAEPARLDLGSATRSGLWSPAPLRLS
;
A
#
# COMPACT_ATOMS: atom_id res chain seq x y z
N ALA A 1 -7.79 27.13 12.04
CA ALA A 1 -6.41 27.52 11.71
C ALA A 1 -6.36 27.96 10.25
N LEU A 2 -5.46 28.88 9.87
CA LEU A 2 -5.27 29.35 8.50
C LEU A 2 -3.78 29.29 8.14
N THR A 3 -3.46 29.03 6.88
CA THR A 3 -2.10 29.05 6.32
C THR A 3 -2.01 30.04 5.15
N PRO A 4 -0.81 30.58 4.82
CA PRO A 4 -0.65 31.46 3.66
C PRO A 4 -1.13 30.82 2.36
N PRO A 5 -1.67 31.61 1.40
CA PRO A 5 -2.12 31.09 0.11
C PRO A 5 -0.96 30.54 -0.73
N ARG A 6 -1.27 29.58 -1.60
CA ARG A 6 -0.32 28.94 -2.52
C ARG A 6 -1.00 28.63 -3.86
N ILE A 7 -0.29 28.84 -4.96
CA ILE A 7 -0.62 28.29 -6.28
C ILE A 7 0.22 27.01 -6.47
N PRO A 8 -0.37 25.80 -6.46
CA PRO A 8 0.42 24.57 -6.52
C PRO A 8 0.92 24.28 -7.94
N THR A 9 2.18 23.84 -8.05
CA THR A 9 2.69 23.23 -9.28
C THR A 9 2.26 21.76 -9.30
N LEU A 10 1.36 21.41 -10.22
CA LEU A 10 0.77 20.08 -10.28
C LEU A 10 1.42 19.23 -11.38
N ARG A 11 1.54 17.93 -11.12
CA ARG A 11 1.89 16.86 -12.08
C ARG A 11 0.85 15.76 -11.96
N THR A 12 0.66 14.95 -13.00
CA THR A 12 -0.29 13.83 -12.94
C THR A 12 0.22 12.74 -12.01
N LEU A 13 -0.69 11.93 -11.44
CA LEU A 13 -0.30 10.80 -10.59
C LEU A 13 0.59 9.81 -11.35
N GLN A 14 0.30 9.56 -12.63
CA GLN A 14 1.11 8.68 -13.47
C GLN A 14 2.56 9.18 -13.59
N ASP A 15 2.79 10.49 -13.71
CA ASP A 15 4.15 11.04 -13.80
C ASP A 15 4.91 11.04 -12.47
N VAL A 16 4.19 10.92 -11.35
CA VAL A 16 4.75 10.96 -9.99
C VAL A 16 5.00 9.55 -9.45
N VAL A 17 4.02 8.66 -9.57
CA VAL A 17 4.06 7.28 -9.06
C VAL A 17 4.63 6.32 -10.11
N GLY A 18 4.36 6.57 -11.39
CA GLY A 18 4.80 5.69 -12.47
C GLY A 18 4.06 4.36 -12.50
N SER A 19 4.72 3.37 -13.11
CA SER A 19 4.20 1.99 -13.31
C SER A 19 5.18 0.92 -12.83
N THR A 20 6.30 1.32 -12.25
CA THR A 20 7.40 0.45 -11.83
C THR A 20 7.60 0.41 -10.32
N ASP A 21 7.16 1.44 -9.60
CA ASP A 21 7.20 1.43 -8.14
C ASP A 21 6.11 0.50 -7.57
N PRO A 22 6.39 -0.21 -6.47
CA PRO A 22 5.39 -1.03 -5.79
C PRO A 22 4.37 -0.16 -5.05
N VAL A 23 3.09 -0.41 -5.32
CA VAL A 23 1.98 0.36 -4.73
C VAL A 23 1.10 -0.56 -3.88
N LEU A 24 0.74 -0.11 -2.68
CA LEU A 24 -0.39 -0.68 -1.93
C LEU A 24 -1.68 -0.10 -2.51
N LEU A 25 -2.28 -0.83 -3.45
CA LEU A 25 -3.59 -0.50 -3.98
C LEU A 25 -4.65 -1.07 -3.04
N ASP A 26 -5.47 -0.20 -2.45
CA ASP A 26 -6.65 -0.66 -1.74
C ASP A 26 -7.56 -1.44 -2.72
N TRP A 27 -8.21 -2.51 -2.23
CA TRP A 27 -8.90 -3.47 -3.10
C TRP A 27 -10.00 -2.85 -3.99
N LEU A 28 -10.56 -1.70 -3.60
CA LEU A 28 -11.55 -0.96 -4.37
C LEU A 28 -10.99 -0.23 -5.59
N VAL A 29 -9.71 0.15 -5.59
CA VAL A 29 -9.16 1.09 -6.57
C VAL A 29 -8.45 0.41 -7.74
N GLY A 30 -8.39 -0.92 -7.77
CA GLY A 30 -7.58 -1.68 -8.74
C GLY A 30 -7.88 -1.37 -10.21
N LEU A 31 -9.16 -1.36 -10.61
CA LEU A 31 -9.53 -1.11 -12.01
C LEU A 31 -9.42 0.38 -12.40
N ALA A 32 -9.46 1.29 -11.43
CA ALA A 32 -9.30 2.72 -11.65
C ALA A 32 -7.82 3.11 -11.87
N PHE A 33 -6.88 2.32 -11.33
CA PHE A 33 -5.43 2.53 -11.44
C PHE A 33 -4.73 1.32 -12.08
N PRO A 34 -5.06 0.95 -13.33
CA PRO A 34 -4.58 -0.28 -13.95
C PRO A 34 -3.10 -0.23 -14.34
N CYS A 35 -2.49 0.96 -14.39
CA CYS A 35 -1.10 1.14 -14.79
C CYS A 35 -0.13 1.06 -13.61
N GLN A 36 -0.60 1.30 -12.38
CA GLN A 36 0.22 1.14 -11.17
C GLN A 36 0.25 -0.34 -10.83
N ARG A 37 1.45 -0.91 -10.65
CA ARG A 37 1.56 -2.30 -10.22
C ARG A 37 1.40 -2.41 -8.69
N PRO A 38 0.72 -3.44 -8.19
CA PRO A 38 0.80 -3.77 -6.77
C PRO A 38 2.23 -4.22 -6.41
N PHE A 39 2.53 -4.23 -5.10
CA PHE A 39 3.74 -4.87 -4.59
C PHE A 39 3.64 -6.40 -4.76
N ASP A 40 4.75 -7.06 -5.06
CA ASP A 40 4.80 -8.51 -5.19
C ASP A 40 5.02 -9.21 -3.83
N HIS A 41 4.85 -10.53 -3.81
CA HIS A 41 5.27 -11.36 -2.68
C HIS A 41 5.89 -12.68 -3.17
N GLN A 42 6.91 -13.16 -2.47
CA GLN A 42 7.59 -14.41 -2.82
C GLN A 42 8.12 -15.10 -1.56
N ASN A 43 7.97 -16.43 -1.48
CA ASN A 43 8.51 -17.25 -0.39
C ASN A 43 8.11 -16.77 1.03
N GLY A 44 6.91 -16.20 1.19
CA GLY A 44 6.40 -15.71 2.47
C GLY A 44 6.82 -14.27 2.84
N VAL A 45 7.52 -13.55 1.95
CA VAL A 45 7.97 -12.17 2.16
C VAL A 45 7.37 -11.25 1.09
N ILE A 46 6.91 -10.06 1.48
CA ILE A 46 6.37 -9.05 0.57
C ILE A 46 7.44 -8.05 0.11
N GLU A 47 7.28 -7.48 -1.09
CA GLU A 47 7.98 -6.27 -1.50
C GLU A 47 7.41 -5.06 -0.73
N VAL A 48 8.28 -4.17 -0.26
CA VAL A 48 7.87 -3.01 0.55
C VAL A 48 7.22 -1.95 -0.37
N PRO A 49 5.93 -1.60 -0.18
CA PRO A 49 5.28 -0.60 -1.03
C PRO A 49 5.79 0.81 -0.71
N LYS A 50 5.90 1.64 -1.75
CA LYS A 50 6.33 3.06 -1.64
C LYS A 50 5.16 4.03 -1.59
N TRP A 51 4.03 3.61 -2.15
CA TRP A 51 2.83 4.42 -2.29
C TRP A 51 1.61 3.64 -1.82
N ARG A 52 0.58 4.35 -1.38
CA ARG A 52 -0.77 3.80 -1.17
C ARG A 52 -1.80 4.65 -1.88
N ILE A 53 -2.69 4.01 -2.63
CA ILE A 53 -3.86 4.66 -3.25
C ILE A 53 -5.12 4.14 -2.56
N LEU A 54 -5.92 5.06 -2.05
CA LEU A 54 -7.12 4.78 -1.25
C LEU A 54 -8.36 5.37 -1.95
N PRO A 55 -9.54 4.77 -1.74
CA PRO A 55 -10.81 5.38 -2.14
C PRO A 55 -11.10 6.66 -1.33
N ASP A 56 -12.25 7.29 -1.62
CA ASP A 56 -12.77 8.43 -0.87
C ASP A 56 -12.90 8.13 0.63
N ARG A 57 -13.10 9.18 1.45
CA ARG A 57 -13.11 9.02 2.91
C ARG A 57 -14.09 7.95 3.40
N PHE A 58 -15.32 7.92 2.87
CA PHE A 58 -16.33 6.96 3.32
C PHE A 58 -16.03 5.54 2.82
N GLY A 59 -15.57 5.40 1.57
CA GLY A 59 -15.11 4.13 1.03
C GLY A 59 -13.97 3.54 1.86
N ALA A 60 -12.99 4.37 2.25
CA ALA A 60 -11.86 3.92 3.05
C ALA A 60 -12.28 3.53 4.46
N GLU A 61 -13.10 4.36 5.13
CA GLU A 61 -13.60 4.12 6.49
C GLU A 61 -14.36 2.79 6.60
N ALA A 62 -15.24 2.51 5.64
CA ALA A 62 -16.07 1.30 5.68
C ALA A 62 -15.34 0.03 5.22
N ASN A 63 -14.36 0.15 4.29
CA ASN A 63 -13.81 -1.02 3.59
C ASN A 63 -12.33 -1.31 3.90
N SER A 64 -11.58 -0.38 4.50
CA SER A 64 -10.21 -0.65 4.96
C SER A 64 -10.11 -1.79 5.98
N PRO A 65 -11.10 -2.03 6.87
CA PRO A 65 -11.04 -3.15 7.82
C PRO A 65 -10.88 -4.54 7.18
N VAL A 66 -11.21 -4.70 5.89
CA VAL A 66 -10.91 -5.95 5.14
C VAL A 66 -9.42 -6.28 5.14
N MET A 67 -8.56 -5.27 5.21
CA MET A 67 -7.10 -5.41 5.08
C MET A 67 -6.35 -5.20 6.41
N ASP A 68 -7.06 -5.15 7.54
CA ASP A 68 -6.48 -4.85 8.85
C ASP A 68 -5.64 -6.01 9.43
N TYR A 69 -5.03 -5.77 10.59
CA TYR A 69 -4.25 -6.79 11.31
C TYR A 69 -5.09 -8.00 11.77
N LEU A 70 -6.36 -7.79 12.13
CA LEU A 70 -7.24 -8.86 12.62
C LEU A 70 -7.61 -9.84 11.49
N GLY A 71 -7.74 -9.34 10.26
CA GLY A 71 -7.94 -10.14 9.04
C GLY A 71 -6.64 -10.65 8.40
N GLY A 72 -5.46 -10.25 8.92
CA GLY A 72 -4.15 -10.64 8.38
C GLY A 72 -3.74 -9.89 7.11
N GLY A 73 -4.39 -8.78 6.80
CA GLY A 73 -4.15 -8.01 5.58
C GLY A 73 -2.89 -7.13 5.64
N PRO A 74 -2.50 -6.55 4.50
CA PRO A 74 -1.24 -5.81 4.38
C PRO A 74 -1.21 -4.49 5.16
N LEU A 75 -2.36 -3.96 5.61
CA LEU A 75 -2.35 -2.78 6.47
C LEU A 75 -1.73 -3.10 7.83
N GLY A 76 -1.91 -4.31 8.37
CA GLY A 76 -1.24 -4.72 9.61
C GLY A 76 0.28 -4.86 9.48
N ILE A 77 0.80 -5.17 8.29
CA ILE A 77 2.25 -5.24 8.04
C ILE A 77 2.83 -3.84 7.88
N THR A 78 2.20 -3.02 7.03
CA THR A 78 2.70 -1.67 6.72
C THR A 78 2.57 -0.71 7.88
N GLU A 79 1.60 -0.89 8.78
CA GLU A 79 1.45 -0.12 10.02
C GLU A 79 2.68 -0.20 10.93
N LEU A 80 3.36 -1.35 10.95
CA LEU A 80 4.54 -1.58 11.79
C LEU A 80 5.84 -1.12 11.13
N LEU A 81 5.92 -1.21 9.79
CA LEU A 81 7.16 -0.98 9.05
C LEU A 81 7.29 0.46 8.52
N LEU A 82 6.16 1.10 8.17
CA LEU A 82 6.14 2.31 7.36
C LEU A 82 5.39 3.45 8.05
N ARG A 83 5.93 4.66 7.93
CA ARG A 83 5.22 5.89 8.23
C ARG A 83 4.49 6.38 6.98
N SER A 84 3.18 6.57 7.09
CA SER A 84 2.36 7.15 6.03
C SER A 84 2.37 8.68 6.07
N THR A 85 2.54 9.31 4.89
CA THR A 85 2.45 10.76 4.70
C THR A 85 1.50 11.08 3.55
N THR A 86 0.42 11.80 3.84
CA THR A 86 -0.56 12.21 2.82
C THR A 86 0.05 13.21 1.82
N VAL A 87 -0.18 12.96 0.54
CA VAL A 87 0.20 13.87 -0.55
C VAL A 87 -1.05 14.62 -1.03
N PRO A 88 -1.04 15.97 -1.11
CA PRO A 88 -2.17 16.73 -1.62
C PRO A 88 -2.43 16.42 -3.10
N THR A 89 -3.64 15.94 -3.40
CA THR A 89 -4.05 15.51 -4.73
C THR A 89 -5.42 16.06 -5.10
N TYR A 90 -5.62 16.38 -6.37
CA TYR A 90 -6.83 17.06 -6.85
C TYR A 90 -7.37 16.35 -8.08
N LEU A 91 -8.70 16.17 -8.14
CA LEU A 91 -9.36 15.61 -9.31
C LEU A 91 -9.41 16.66 -10.44
N LYS A 92 -8.98 16.26 -11.63
CA LYS A 92 -8.89 17.15 -12.79
C LYS A 92 -10.29 17.66 -13.17
N ASN A 93 -10.47 18.98 -13.17
CA ASN A 93 -11.71 19.68 -13.54
C ASN A 93 -12.93 19.42 -12.65
N ASP A 94 -12.76 18.76 -11.51
CA ASP A 94 -13.83 18.50 -10.54
C ASP A 94 -13.29 18.71 -9.12
N TRP A 95 -12.95 19.96 -8.83
CA TRP A 95 -12.10 20.37 -7.72
C TRP A 95 -12.70 20.15 -6.33
N LEU A 96 -14.02 19.96 -6.25
CA LEU A 96 -14.76 19.81 -5.00
C LEU A 96 -15.10 18.34 -4.69
N ARG A 97 -14.76 17.41 -5.58
CA ARG A 97 -15.02 15.98 -5.39
C ARG A 97 -13.84 15.30 -4.68
N ASP A 98 -14.17 14.56 -3.63
CA ASP A 98 -13.25 13.60 -3.01
C ASP A 98 -13.14 12.38 -3.92
N TRP A 99 -12.02 12.25 -4.62
CA TRP A 99 -11.74 11.10 -5.49
C TRP A 99 -11.12 9.94 -4.70
N GLY A 100 -10.64 10.20 -3.49
CA GLY A 100 -9.71 9.37 -2.75
C GLY A 100 -8.42 10.10 -2.38
N ALA A 101 -7.41 9.32 -2.02
CA ALA A 101 -6.17 9.87 -1.49
C ALA A 101 -4.93 9.11 -1.97
N LEU A 102 -3.82 9.83 -2.01
CA LEU A 102 -2.48 9.28 -2.20
C LEU A 102 -1.66 9.46 -0.94
N GLN A 103 -0.96 8.41 -0.53
CA GLN A 103 0.01 8.45 0.56
C GLN A 103 1.38 7.99 0.07
N ARG A 104 2.44 8.66 0.54
CA ARG A 104 3.81 8.17 0.47
C ARG A 104 4.09 7.34 1.72
N LEU A 105 4.63 6.14 1.53
CA LEU A 105 5.01 5.24 2.61
C LEU A 105 6.53 5.26 2.76
N THR A 106 7.02 5.64 3.93
CA THR A 106 8.46 5.78 4.20
C THR A 106 8.86 4.85 5.35
N PRO A 107 9.88 3.98 5.20
CA PRO A 107 10.35 3.13 6.29
C PRO A 107 10.78 3.92 7.52
N PHE A 108 10.52 3.38 8.71
CA PHE A 108 11.04 3.96 9.95
C PHE A 108 12.58 3.91 10.04
N TYR A 109 13.19 2.91 9.41
CA TYR A 109 14.64 2.75 9.29
C TYR A 109 15.03 2.81 7.80
N PRO A 110 15.42 3.99 7.28
CA PRO A 110 15.67 4.18 5.85
C PRO A 110 16.89 3.42 5.31
N ASP A 111 17.88 3.16 6.17
CA ASP A 111 19.11 2.46 5.80
C ASP A 111 18.98 0.93 5.87
N ALA A 112 17.76 0.42 6.12
CA ALA A 112 17.49 -1.01 6.14
C ALA A 112 17.32 -1.54 4.70
N GLU A 113 18.06 -2.61 4.39
CA GLU A 113 18.04 -3.26 3.08
C GLU A 113 17.18 -4.53 3.08
N PRO A 114 16.69 -4.98 1.91
CA PRO A 114 15.99 -6.25 1.77
C PRO A 114 16.82 -7.45 2.27
N ALA A 115 16.16 -8.36 2.98
CA ALA A 115 16.81 -9.56 3.49
C ALA A 115 17.21 -10.54 2.36
N ARG A 116 18.35 -11.21 2.52
CA ARG A 116 18.73 -12.37 1.72
C ARG A 116 18.07 -13.63 2.29
N LEU A 117 17.41 -14.41 1.44
CA LEU A 117 16.79 -15.68 1.83
C LEU A 117 17.67 -16.85 1.41
N ASP A 118 17.97 -17.74 2.36
CA ASP A 118 18.58 -19.03 2.08
C ASP A 118 17.49 -20.08 1.90
N LEU A 119 17.30 -20.52 0.66
CA LEU A 119 16.22 -21.43 0.28
C LEU A 119 16.74 -22.87 0.11
N GLY A 120 15.84 -23.83 0.31
CA GLY A 120 16.07 -25.23 0.06
C GLY A 120 14.85 -25.90 -0.55
N SER A 121 14.99 -27.17 -0.91
CA SER A 121 13.90 -28.00 -1.41
C SER A 121 13.77 -29.23 -0.53
N ALA A 122 12.53 -29.61 -0.22
CA ALA A 122 12.25 -30.81 0.54
C ALA A 122 10.87 -31.37 0.20
N THR A 123 10.78 -32.69 0.07
CA THR A 123 9.51 -33.38 -0.17
C THR A 123 8.71 -33.51 1.13
N ARG A 124 7.40 -33.33 1.05
CA ARG A 124 6.43 -33.50 2.16
C ARG A 124 5.31 -34.45 1.75
N SER A 125 4.66 -35.07 2.73
CA SER A 125 3.48 -35.91 2.48
C SER A 125 2.20 -35.08 2.36
N GLY A 126 1.12 -35.66 1.83
CA GLY A 126 -0.16 -34.95 1.61
C GLY A 126 -0.94 -34.58 2.89
N LEU A 127 -0.52 -35.08 4.05
CA LEU A 127 -1.11 -34.75 5.36
C LEU A 127 -0.13 -34.00 6.27
N TRP A 128 1.03 -33.62 5.74
CA TRP A 128 2.02 -32.89 6.53
C TRP A 128 1.52 -31.47 6.85
N SER A 129 1.73 -31.04 8.09
CA SER A 129 1.48 -29.68 8.54
C SER A 129 2.70 -29.19 9.32
N PRO A 130 3.33 -28.05 8.94
CA PRO A 130 4.52 -27.55 9.62
C PRO A 130 4.21 -27.02 11.03
N ALA A 131 3.07 -26.35 11.18
CA ALA A 131 2.61 -25.70 12.39
C ALA A 131 1.13 -25.30 12.24
N PRO A 132 0.40 -25.07 13.35
CA PRO A 132 -0.91 -24.42 13.31
C PRO A 132 -0.83 -22.98 12.79
N LEU A 133 -1.90 -22.48 12.19
CA LEU A 133 -2.04 -21.06 11.84
C LEU A 133 -2.43 -20.26 13.08
N ARG A 134 -1.68 -19.20 13.40
CA ARG A 134 -1.96 -18.30 14.53
C ARG A 134 -3.08 -17.34 14.18
N LEU A 135 -4.13 -17.28 15.00
CA LEU A 135 -5.16 -16.24 14.93
C LEU A 135 -4.66 -14.98 15.65
N SER A 136 -4.92 -13.81 15.04
CA SER A 136 -4.47 -12.49 15.52
C SER A 136 -5.18 -11.99 16.75
#